data_AF-A0A812YRX3-F1
#
_entry.id   AF-A0A812YRX3-F1
#
_cell.length_a   1.000
_cell.length_b   1.000
_cell.length_c   1.000
_cell.angle_alpha   90.00
_cell.angle_beta   90.00
_cell.angle_gamma   90.00
#
_symmetry.space_group_name_H-M   'P 1'
#
loop_
_entity.id
_entity.type
_entity.pdbx_description
1 polymer ?
#
loop_
_entity_poly.entity_id
_entity_poly.type
_entity_poly.pdbx_seq_one_letter_code
_entity_poly.pdbx_strand_id
1 'polypeptide(L)'
;MIMRQLLGLALLRAASGILRELYTTNAACKAQYCINPVFPALQDLPRLEKQRWGKHSYTNLTKFMKFCSGAVDYNIALPFIDASHNATRTQELAIAQDRQAAQTYFFHLSAMGIEPWDHENPFEDSASSDRACAREVARMACFTYLPAAIHSVPDGAEVRYHRPCDASCQSFLQTCGVECCDESTTCTWSASVSANLPELEVPGLAAPSSTCCPDKDKDTHDVQQSTDRPRHTQDQNGHDVVLFQGPGPF
;
A
#
# COMPACT_ATOMS: atom_id res chain seq x y z
N MET A 1 21.73 -4.92 -69.54
CA MET A 1 20.69 -5.89 -70.00
C MET A 1 20.45 -6.85 -68.84
N ILE A 2 19.30 -7.05 -68.19
CA ILE A 2 17.85 -6.78 -68.35
C ILE A 2 17.29 -6.86 -66.91
N MET A 3 16.81 -5.80 -66.24
CA MET A 3 15.43 -5.27 -66.15
C MET A 3 14.28 -6.30 -66.01
N ARG A 4 13.67 -6.42 -64.81
CA ARG A 4 12.24 -6.72 -64.52
C ARG A 4 12.04 -6.80 -63.00
N GLN A 5 11.63 -5.73 -62.32
CA GLN A 5 10.23 -5.32 -62.06
C GLN A 5 9.30 -6.47 -61.66
N LEU A 6 8.93 -6.52 -60.37
CA LEU A 6 7.59 -6.86 -59.92
C LEU A 6 7.23 -5.96 -58.72
N LEU A 7 6.48 -4.90 -59.05
CA LEU A 7 5.74 -4.04 -58.14
C LEU A 7 4.61 -4.88 -57.52
N GLY A 8 4.76 -5.27 -56.26
CA GLY A 8 3.68 -5.86 -55.47
C GLY A 8 2.94 -4.77 -54.70
N LEU A 9 1.77 -4.35 -55.18
CA LEU A 9 0.82 -3.54 -54.41
C LEU A 9 0.38 -4.32 -53.17
N ALA A 10 0.98 -4.03 -52.02
CA ALA A 10 0.45 -4.44 -50.74
C ALA A 10 -0.74 -3.53 -50.40
N LEU A 11 -1.96 -4.05 -50.55
CA LEU A 11 -3.18 -3.45 -50.03
C LEU A 11 -3.04 -3.22 -48.52
N LEU A 12 -2.83 -1.97 -48.13
CA LEU A 12 -3.02 -1.50 -46.77
C LEU A 12 -4.51 -1.64 -46.43
N ARG A 13 -4.89 -2.76 -45.81
CA ARG A 13 -6.14 -2.83 -45.04
C ARG A 13 -6.00 -1.86 -43.88
N ALA A 14 -6.56 -0.66 -44.03
CA ALA A 14 -6.87 0.21 -42.91
C ALA A 14 -7.85 -0.55 -42.00
N ALA A 15 -7.30 -1.26 -41.02
CA ALA A 15 -8.07 -1.76 -39.90
C ALA A 15 -8.50 -0.53 -39.09
N SER A 16 -9.70 -0.04 -39.36
CA SER A 16 -10.41 0.84 -38.44
C SER A 16 -10.69 0.01 -37.18
N GLY A 17 -9.71 -0.05 -36.28
CA GLY A 17 -9.93 -0.46 -34.91
C GLY A 17 -10.89 0.53 -34.31
N ILE A 18 -12.17 0.19 -34.29
CA ILE A 18 -13.17 0.85 -33.46
C ILE A 18 -12.75 0.49 -32.02
N LEU A 19 -11.85 1.30 -31.46
CA LEU A 19 -11.70 1.45 -30.02
C LEU A 19 -13.04 2.01 -29.55
N ARG A 20 -13.98 1.11 -29.26
CA ARG A 20 -15.09 1.42 -28.37
C ARG A 20 -14.42 1.77 -27.05
N GLU A 21 -14.27 3.07 -26.81
CA GLU A 21 -13.94 3.59 -25.50
C GLU A 21 -14.92 2.95 -24.52
N LEU A 22 -14.43 2.01 -23.71
CA LEU A 22 -15.11 1.47 -22.54
C LEU A 22 -15.17 2.52 -21.42
N TYR A 23 -15.14 3.81 -21.78
CA TYR A 23 -15.29 4.92 -20.86
C TYR A 23 -16.74 5.41 -20.98
N THR A 24 -17.44 5.16 -19.89
CA THR A 24 -18.78 5.64 -19.47
C THR A 24 -19.07 7.09 -19.88
N THR A 25 -20.33 7.34 -20.24
CA THR A 25 -20.85 8.61 -20.76
C THR A 25 -21.25 9.61 -19.68
N ASN A 26 -20.85 9.42 -18.41
CA ASN A 26 -21.22 10.35 -17.36
C ASN A 26 -20.41 11.65 -17.47
N ALA A 27 -21.01 12.67 -18.08
CA ALA A 27 -20.40 13.99 -18.29
C ALA A 27 -20.09 14.75 -16.99
N ALA A 28 -20.52 14.25 -15.82
CA ALA A 28 -20.24 14.85 -14.52
C ALA A 28 -18.93 14.36 -13.86
N CYS A 29 -18.36 13.25 -14.33
CA CYS A 29 -17.18 12.67 -13.71
C CYS A 29 -15.90 13.27 -14.31
N LYS A 30 -15.01 13.80 -13.47
CA LYS A 30 -13.70 14.29 -13.91
C LYS A 30 -12.81 13.10 -14.24
N ALA A 31 -12.54 12.88 -15.53
CA ALA A 31 -11.73 11.77 -16.03
C ALA A 31 -10.35 11.63 -15.35
N GLN A 32 -9.81 12.69 -14.75
CA GLN A 32 -8.50 12.69 -14.08
C GLN A 32 -8.46 11.90 -12.76
N TYR A 33 -9.60 11.51 -12.18
CA TYR A 33 -9.64 10.79 -10.89
C TYR A 33 -9.98 9.30 -10.99
N CYS A 34 -10.24 8.79 -12.21
CA CYS A 34 -10.37 7.35 -12.44
C CYS A 34 -9.09 6.82 -13.07
N ILE A 35 -8.17 6.38 -12.23
CA ILE A 35 -6.93 5.74 -12.67
C ILE A 35 -7.12 4.22 -12.77
N ASN A 36 -6.56 3.61 -13.82
CA ASN A 36 -6.51 2.17 -13.97
C ASN A 36 -5.05 1.68 -13.83
N PRO A 37 -4.72 0.82 -12.84
CA PRO A 37 -5.63 0.26 -11.83
C PRO A 37 -5.98 1.27 -10.73
N VAL A 38 -7.22 1.20 -10.26
CA VAL A 38 -7.73 1.98 -9.12
C VAL A 38 -6.91 1.72 -7.87
N PHE A 39 -6.50 0.47 -7.66
CA PHE A 39 -5.71 0.06 -6.50
C PHE A 39 -4.22 -0.03 -6.83
N PRO A 40 -3.34 0.55 -5.98
CA PRO A 40 -1.92 0.29 -6.05
C PRO A 40 -1.65 -1.22 -6.07
N ALA A 41 -0.81 -1.67 -7.00
CA ALA A 41 -0.43 -3.07 -7.18
C ALA A 41 -1.58 -4.08 -7.41
N LEU A 42 -2.76 -3.63 -7.88
CA LEU A 42 -3.88 -4.54 -8.22
C LEU A 42 -3.45 -5.67 -9.17
N GLN A 43 -2.60 -5.36 -10.14
CA GLN A 43 -2.11 -6.30 -11.16
C GLN A 43 -1.21 -7.38 -10.56
N ASP A 44 -0.56 -7.11 -9.43
CA ASP A 44 0.33 -8.04 -8.75
C ASP A 44 -0.41 -8.99 -7.79
N LEU A 45 -1.60 -8.62 -7.31
CA LEU A 45 -2.35 -9.43 -6.33
C LEU A 45 -2.51 -10.91 -6.73
N PRO A 46 -2.89 -11.27 -7.98
CA PRO A 46 -3.02 -12.68 -8.36
C PRO A 46 -1.72 -13.47 -8.27
N ARG A 47 -0.57 -12.81 -8.46
CA ARG A 47 0.75 -13.41 -8.33
C ARG A 47 1.13 -13.54 -6.85
N LEU A 48 0.90 -12.49 -6.05
CA LEU A 48 1.20 -12.46 -4.62
C LEU A 48 0.37 -13.48 -3.83
N GLU A 49 -0.89 -13.67 -4.18
CA GLU A 49 -1.79 -14.64 -3.54
C GLU A 49 -1.40 -16.09 -3.77
N LYS A 50 -0.83 -16.39 -4.94
CA LYS A 50 -0.37 -17.74 -5.28
C LYS A 50 0.97 -18.09 -4.63
N GLN A 51 1.67 -17.08 -4.13
CA GLN A 51 2.96 -17.24 -3.50
C GLN A 51 2.79 -17.78 -2.07
N ARG A 52 3.78 -18.54 -1.59
CA ARG A 52 3.87 -18.98 -0.19
C ARG A 52 4.51 -17.88 0.64
N TRP A 53 4.06 -17.71 1.88
CA TRP A 53 4.52 -16.63 2.76
C TRP A 53 4.98 -17.17 4.10
N GLY A 54 6.03 -16.58 4.68
CA GLY A 54 6.53 -16.89 6.01
C GLY A 54 6.37 -15.69 6.93
N LYS A 55 5.96 -15.93 8.17
CA LYS A 55 5.87 -14.87 9.19
C LYS A 55 7.26 -14.42 9.63
N HIS A 56 7.42 -13.11 9.79
CA HIS A 56 8.62 -12.49 10.33
C HIS A 56 8.28 -11.36 11.31
N SER A 57 9.02 -11.27 12.41
CA SER A 57 8.86 -10.22 13.41
C SER A 57 9.16 -8.84 12.84
N TYR A 58 8.28 -7.87 13.09
CA TYR A 58 8.45 -6.48 12.68
C TYR A 58 9.80 -5.90 13.11
N THR A 59 10.16 -6.12 14.38
CA THR A 59 11.39 -5.60 15.00
C THR A 59 12.66 -6.09 14.31
N ASN A 60 12.62 -7.28 13.71
CA ASN A 60 13.76 -7.84 12.99
C ASN A 60 13.90 -7.27 11.58
N LEU A 61 12.78 -6.88 10.96
CA LEU A 61 12.73 -6.43 9.57
C LEU A 61 12.78 -4.92 9.39
N THR A 62 12.27 -4.14 10.34
CA THR A 62 12.14 -2.67 10.19
C THR A 62 13.44 -1.96 9.86
N LYS A 63 14.58 -2.47 10.29
CA LYS A 63 15.91 -1.92 9.97
C LYS A 63 16.32 -2.07 8.50
N PHE A 64 15.64 -2.94 7.77
CA PHE A 64 15.89 -3.22 6.35
C PHE A 64 14.87 -2.57 5.42
N MET A 65 13.78 -2.04 5.97
CA MET A 65 12.74 -1.32 5.23
C MET A 65 12.99 0.17 5.36
N LYS A 66 13.24 0.85 4.25
CA LYS A 66 13.43 2.30 4.23
C LYS A 66 12.13 3.01 3.92
N PHE A 67 11.40 2.52 2.92
CA PHE A 67 10.20 3.18 2.43
C PHE A 67 8.99 2.92 3.31
N CYS A 68 8.72 1.65 3.64
CA CYS A 68 7.50 1.24 4.35
C CYS A 68 7.57 1.31 5.87
N SER A 69 8.71 1.69 6.45
CA SER A 69 8.92 1.71 7.90
C SER A 69 7.91 2.60 8.66
N GLY A 70 7.41 3.66 8.02
CA GLY A 70 6.37 4.54 8.59
C GLY A 70 4.93 4.03 8.42
N ALA A 71 4.69 3.04 7.57
CA ALA A 71 3.35 2.48 7.32
C ALA A 71 3.05 1.22 8.13
N VAL A 72 4.05 0.35 8.29
CA VAL A 72 3.88 -0.98 8.88
C VAL A 72 4.40 -1.00 10.30
N ASP A 73 3.61 -1.53 11.22
CA ASP A 73 3.96 -1.70 12.64
C ASP A 73 3.48 -3.05 13.20
N TYR A 74 3.22 -3.99 12.30
CA TYR A 74 2.74 -5.33 12.59
C TYR A 74 3.75 -6.38 12.10
N ASN A 75 3.61 -7.63 12.54
CA ASN A 75 4.44 -8.73 12.04
C ASN A 75 4.15 -8.99 10.56
N ILE A 76 5.19 -9.08 9.75
CA ILE A 76 5.10 -9.05 8.29
C ILE A 76 5.23 -10.46 7.75
N ALA A 77 4.46 -10.76 6.71
CA ALA A 77 4.68 -11.93 5.88
C ALA A 77 5.64 -11.59 4.74
N LEU A 78 6.70 -12.39 4.54
CA LEU A 78 7.60 -12.32 3.38
C LEU A 78 7.49 -13.59 2.53
N PRO A 79 7.88 -13.57 1.25
CA PRO A 79 8.04 -14.76 0.43
C PRO A 79 8.71 -15.94 1.14
N PHE A 80 8.01 -17.06 1.26
CA PHE A 80 8.56 -18.28 1.84
C PHE A 80 9.56 -18.92 0.86
N ILE A 81 10.69 -19.36 1.37
CA ILE A 81 11.72 -20.06 0.60
C ILE A 81 12.11 -21.33 1.35
N ASP A 82 11.96 -22.48 0.70
CA ASP A 82 12.14 -23.82 1.29
C ASP A 82 13.60 -24.18 1.67
N ALA A 83 14.55 -23.28 1.46
CA ALA A 83 15.97 -23.54 1.71
C ALA A 83 16.41 -22.81 2.99
N SER A 84 17.07 -23.56 3.88
CA SER A 84 17.67 -23.17 5.17
C SER A 84 17.56 -21.67 5.50
N HIS A 85 16.84 -21.36 6.58
CA HIS A 85 16.61 -20.02 7.11
C HIS A 85 17.93 -19.25 7.34
N ASN A 86 18.45 -18.63 6.27
CA ASN A 86 19.61 -17.76 6.35
C ASN A 86 19.11 -16.33 6.58
N ALA A 87 19.60 -15.70 7.66
CA ALA A 87 19.26 -14.33 8.03
C ALA A 87 19.50 -13.35 6.87
N THR A 88 20.58 -13.54 6.10
CA THR A 88 20.91 -12.72 4.92
C THR A 88 19.79 -12.73 3.89
N ARG A 89 19.18 -13.90 3.66
CA ARG A 89 18.12 -14.06 2.66
C ARG A 89 16.81 -13.39 3.09
N THR A 90 16.51 -13.41 4.38
CA THR A 90 15.33 -12.73 4.94
C THR A 90 15.48 -11.21 4.77
N GLN A 91 16.68 -10.68 5.01
CA GLN A 91 16.99 -9.27 4.76
C GLN A 91 16.81 -8.90 3.28
N GLU A 92 17.35 -9.69 2.36
CA GLU A 92 17.21 -9.46 0.92
C GLU A 92 15.75 -9.45 0.48
N LEU A 93 14.94 -10.37 1.01
CA LEU A 93 13.50 -10.41 0.75
C LEU A 93 12.77 -9.16 1.26
N ALA A 94 13.10 -8.69 2.47
CA ALA A 94 12.51 -7.47 3.02
C ALA A 94 12.85 -6.24 2.16
N ILE A 95 14.11 -6.08 1.78
CA ILE A 95 14.56 -5.00 0.89
C ILE A 95 13.86 -5.10 -0.48
N ALA A 96 13.72 -6.31 -1.02
CA ALA A 96 13.07 -6.51 -2.31
C ALA A 96 11.58 -6.10 -2.26
N GLN A 97 10.84 -6.50 -1.23
CA GLN A 97 9.43 -6.10 -1.07
C GLN A 97 9.27 -4.60 -0.81
N ASP A 98 10.12 -4.01 0.03
CA ASP A 98 10.13 -2.56 0.30
C ASP A 98 10.37 -1.76 -0.99
N ARG A 99 11.30 -2.22 -1.84
CA ARG A 99 11.56 -1.61 -3.15
C ARG A 99 10.39 -1.75 -4.11
N GLN A 100 9.70 -2.89 -4.13
CA GLN A 100 8.50 -3.08 -4.95
C GLN A 100 7.38 -2.15 -4.51
N ALA A 101 7.18 -1.99 -3.20
CA ALA A 101 6.21 -1.03 -2.66
C ALA A 101 6.55 0.41 -3.07
N ALA A 102 7.80 0.83 -2.93
CA ALA A 102 8.25 2.15 -3.36
C ALA A 102 8.03 2.35 -4.87
N GLN A 103 8.41 1.37 -5.69
CA GLN A 103 8.22 1.43 -7.14
C GLN A 103 6.73 1.60 -7.50
N THR A 104 5.86 0.81 -6.90
CA THR A 104 4.41 0.90 -7.11
C THR A 104 3.86 2.24 -6.66
N TYR A 105 4.29 2.76 -5.51
CA TYR A 105 3.93 4.08 -5.02
C TYR A 105 4.26 5.18 -6.04
N PHE A 106 5.50 5.20 -6.54
CA PHE A 106 5.96 6.17 -7.54
C PHE A 106 5.12 6.10 -8.81
N PHE A 107 4.94 4.90 -9.39
CA PHE A 107 4.15 4.75 -10.61
C PHE A 107 2.69 5.13 -10.43
N HIS A 108 2.10 4.80 -9.28
CA HIS A 108 0.71 5.10 -9.01
C HIS A 108 0.49 6.60 -8.82
N LEU A 109 1.35 7.30 -8.07
CA LEU A 109 1.27 8.76 -7.97
C LEU A 109 1.42 9.46 -9.32
N SER A 110 2.41 9.05 -10.14
CA SER A 110 2.54 9.60 -11.49
C SER A 110 1.31 9.36 -12.34
N ALA A 111 0.65 8.20 -12.21
CA ALA A 111 -0.59 7.90 -12.91
C ALA A 111 -1.77 8.78 -12.45
N MET A 112 -1.74 9.27 -11.20
CA MET A 112 -2.69 10.23 -10.65
C MET A 112 -2.37 11.68 -11.02
N GLY A 113 -1.26 11.94 -11.72
CA GLY A 113 -0.78 13.29 -12.02
C GLY A 113 -0.19 14.01 -10.80
N ILE A 114 0.13 13.28 -9.74
CA ILE A 114 0.83 13.80 -8.56
C ILE A 114 2.32 13.55 -8.76
N GLU A 115 3.15 14.58 -8.58
CA GLU A 115 4.60 14.49 -8.75
C GLU A 115 5.23 13.72 -7.57
N PRO A 116 5.74 12.48 -7.76
CA PRO A 116 6.19 11.66 -6.63
C PRO A 116 7.42 12.24 -5.91
N TRP A 117 8.26 13.00 -6.62
CA TRP A 117 9.45 13.64 -6.04
C TRP A 117 9.10 14.74 -5.03
N ASP A 118 7.90 15.32 -5.11
CA ASP A 118 7.40 16.25 -4.07
C ASP A 118 6.97 15.51 -2.79
N HIS A 119 6.96 14.18 -2.83
CA HIS A 119 6.47 13.29 -1.78
C HIS A 119 7.41 12.10 -1.53
N GLU A 120 8.73 12.29 -1.61
CA GLU A 120 9.72 11.21 -1.40
C GLU A 120 9.52 10.47 -0.06
N ASN A 121 9.16 11.21 1.00
CA ASN A 121 8.87 10.67 2.33
C ASN A 121 7.36 10.79 2.66
N PRO A 122 6.52 9.85 2.20
CA PRO A 122 5.06 9.92 2.38
C PRO A 122 4.59 9.78 3.84
N PHE A 123 5.48 9.68 4.82
CA PHE A 123 5.13 9.65 6.25
C PHE A 123 5.59 10.88 7.05
N GLU A 124 6.43 11.77 6.49
CA GLU A 124 6.86 13.03 7.11
C GLU A 124 5.99 14.23 6.73
N ASP A 125 5.60 15.08 7.67
CA ASP A 125 4.69 16.20 7.36
C ASP A 125 5.23 17.14 6.26
N SER A 126 4.34 17.61 5.38
CA SER A 126 4.67 18.60 4.35
C SER A 126 3.51 19.54 4.08
N ALA A 127 3.79 20.69 3.45
CA ALA A 127 2.78 21.70 3.12
C ALA A 127 1.99 21.42 1.83
N SER A 128 2.29 20.33 1.11
CA SER A 128 1.59 19.99 -0.14
C SER A 128 0.15 19.58 0.13
N SER A 129 -0.78 20.03 -0.72
CA SER A 129 -2.20 19.64 -0.63
C SER A 129 -2.40 18.15 -0.88
N ASP A 130 -1.56 17.53 -1.71
CA ASP A 130 -1.69 16.11 -2.09
C ASP A 130 -1.02 15.18 -1.08
N ARG A 131 -0.47 15.73 0.01
CA ARG A 131 0.30 15.01 1.02
C ARG A 131 -0.48 13.87 1.67
N ALA A 132 -1.76 14.08 1.95
CA ALA A 132 -2.63 13.07 2.54
C ALA A 132 -2.89 11.93 1.54
N CYS A 133 -3.14 12.26 0.27
CA CYS A 133 -3.33 11.25 -0.77
C CYS A 133 -2.05 10.42 -0.99
N ALA A 134 -0.89 11.07 -1.08
CA ALA A 134 0.40 10.38 -1.19
C ALA A 134 0.65 9.42 -0.04
N ARG A 135 0.28 9.80 1.19
CA ARG A 135 0.35 8.93 2.37
C ARG A 135 -0.50 7.68 2.19
N GLU A 136 -1.75 7.80 1.74
CA GLU A 136 -2.64 6.65 1.55
C GLU A 136 -2.20 5.72 0.41
N VAL A 137 -1.68 6.27 -0.69
CA VAL A 137 -1.08 5.46 -1.77
C VAL A 137 0.10 4.66 -1.25
N ALA A 138 0.98 5.29 -0.46
CA ALA A 138 2.13 4.62 0.15
C ALA A 138 1.70 3.50 1.11
N ARG A 139 0.69 3.75 1.96
CA ARG A 139 0.13 2.73 2.86
C ARG A 139 -0.41 1.54 2.08
N MET A 140 -1.22 1.78 1.05
CA MET A 140 -1.77 0.72 0.21
C MET A 140 -0.69 -0.10 -0.50
N ALA A 141 0.34 0.55 -1.05
CA ALA A 141 1.47 -0.13 -1.66
C ALA A 141 2.23 -0.99 -0.63
N CYS A 142 2.52 -0.44 0.55
CA CYS A 142 3.19 -1.15 1.62
C CYS A 142 2.39 -2.37 2.10
N PHE A 143 1.09 -2.22 2.34
CA PHE A 143 0.22 -3.32 2.78
C PHE A 143 0.09 -4.43 1.73
N THR A 144 0.28 -4.10 0.45
CA THR A 144 0.22 -5.07 -0.64
C THR A 144 1.46 -5.97 -0.69
N TYR A 145 2.67 -5.39 -0.58
CA TYR A 145 3.93 -6.15 -0.67
C TYR A 145 4.44 -6.64 0.69
N LEU A 146 4.00 -6.03 1.79
CA LEU A 146 4.33 -6.40 3.17
C LEU A 146 3.04 -6.72 3.94
N PRO A 147 2.32 -7.79 3.57
CA PRO A 147 1.06 -8.15 4.19
C PRO A 147 1.23 -8.50 5.67
N ALA A 148 0.18 -8.28 6.45
CA ALA A 148 0.17 -8.67 7.86
C ALA A 148 0.18 -10.21 8.01
N ALA A 149 1.01 -10.69 8.94
CA ALA A 149 1.04 -12.09 9.34
C ALA A 149 0.21 -12.32 10.62
N ILE A 150 -0.42 -13.49 10.70
CA ILE A 150 -1.25 -13.87 11.85
C ILE A 150 -0.42 -13.88 13.15
N HIS A 151 -0.91 -13.22 14.19
CA HIS A 151 -0.19 -13.06 15.46
C HIS A 151 0.07 -14.40 16.19
N SER A 152 -0.85 -15.37 16.09
CA SER A 152 -0.75 -16.66 16.80
C SER A 152 0.27 -17.65 16.22
N VAL A 153 0.77 -17.41 15.01
CA VAL A 153 1.72 -18.28 14.33
C VAL A 153 3.16 -17.95 14.80
N PRO A 154 4.07 -18.91 15.03
CA PRO A 154 5.45 -18.60 15.41
C PRO A 154 6.24 -17.95 14.25
N ASP A 155 7.34 -17.27 14.58
CA ASP A 155 8.23 -16.67 13.58
C ASP A 155 8.83 -17.75 12.67
N GLY A 156 8.92 -17.46 11.37
CA GLY A 156 9.41 -18.38 10.35
C GLY A 156 8.40 -19.44 9.87
N ALA A 157 7.23 -19.56 10.50
CA ALA A 157 6.20 -20.49 10.03
C ALA A 157 5.46 -19.94 8.80
N GLU A 158 5.01 -20.88 7.96
CA GLU A 158 4.27 -20.58 6.75
C GLU A 158 2.87 -20.02 7.08
N VAL A 159 2.47 -18.97 6.36
CA VAL A 159 1.19 -18.27 6.48
C VAL A 159 0.62 -18.02 5.09
N ARG A 160 -0.68 -17.75 5.03
CA ARG A 160 -1.35 -17.34 3.79
C ARG A 160 -1.14 -15.86 3.53
N TYR A 161 -1.19 -15.46 2.26
CA TYR A 161 -1.25 -14.05 1.88
C TYR A 161 -2.56 -13.44 2.40
N HIS A 162 -2.45 -12.30 3.08
CA HIS A 162 -3.58 -11.47 3.46
C HIS A 162 -3.59 -10.21 2.61
N ARG A 163 -4.71 -9.98 1.91
CA ARG A 163 -4.91 -8.75 1.14
C ARG A 163 -5.01 -7.54 2.08
N PRO A 164 -4.70 -6.32 1.59
CA PRO A 164 -5.01 -5.10 2.34
C PRO A 164 -6.47 -5.05 2.77
N CYS A 165 -6.72 -4.46 3.93
CA CYS A 165 -8.05 -4.36 4.52
C CYS A 165 -8.92 -3.37 3.75
N ASP A 166 -10.23 -3.61 3.84
CA ASP A 166 -11.24 -2.72 3.25
C ASP A 166 -11.16 -1.29 3.75
N ALA A 167 -11.00 -1.11 5.06
CA ALA A 167 -10.79 0.20 5.65
C ALA A 167 -9.63 0.98 5.00
N SER A 168 -8.51 0.32 4.69
CA SER A 168 -7.36 0.98 4.06
C SER A 168 -7.67 1.45 2.64
N CYS A 169 -8.45 0.68 1.90
CA CYS A 169 -8.91 1.10 0.59
C CYS A 169 -9.91 2.25 0.66
N GLN A 170 -10.87 2.18 1.58
CA GLN A 170 -11.86 3.23 1.74
C GLN A 170 -11.18 4.55 2.13
N SER A 171 -10.19 4.51 3.03
CA SER A 171 -9.35 5.67 3.36
C SER A 171 -8.63 6.22 2.13
N PHE A 172 -8.07 5.37 1.29
CA PHE A 172 -7.45 5.78 0.03
C PHE A 172 -8.46 6.46 -0.92
N LEU A 173 -9.59 5.82 -1.22
CA LEU A 173 -10.61 6.37 -2.12
C LEU A 173 -11.13 7.72 -1.64
N GLN A 174 -11.42 7.84 -0.34
CA GLN A 174 -11.92 9.06 0.28
C GLN A 174 -10.87 10.18 0.29
N THR A 175 -9.63 9.87 0.70
CA THR A 175 -8.57 10.87 0.86
C THR A 175 -8.08 11.39 -0.49
N CYS A 176 -7.98 10.50 -1.48
CA CYS A 176 -7.52 10.85 -2.82
C CYS A 176 -8.65 11.33 -3.75
N GLY A 177 -9.91 11.25 -3.32
CA GLY A 177 -11.06 11.61 -4.16
C GLY A 177 -11.14 10.77 -5.43
N VAL A 178 -10.79 9.48 -5.35
CA VAL A 178 -10.83 8.56 -6.50
C VAL A 178 -12.28 8.20 -6.78
N GLU A 179 -12.82 8.76 -7.86
CA GLU A 179 -14.17 8.51 -8.33
C GLU A 179 -14.11 7.96 -9.74
N CYS A 180 -14.48 6.68 -9.91
CA CYS A 180 -14.63 6.11 -11.23
C CYS A 180 -16.05 6.27 -11.75
N CYS A 181 -16.11 6.71 -13.01
CA CYS A 181 -17.34 6.98 -13.74
C CYS A 181 -18.24 5.75 -13.93
N ASP A 182 -17.71 4.54 -13.65
CA ASP A 182 -18.35 3.25 -13.86
C ASP A 182 -18.74 2.55 -12.54
N GLU A 183 -18.64 3.26 -11.41
CA GLU A 183 -18.93 2.76 -10.05
C GLU A 183 -18.11 1.51 -9.67
N SER A 184 -17.07 1.17 -10.44
CA SER A 184 -16.28 -0.05 -10.25
C SER A 184 -15.27 0.02 -9.11
N THR A 185 -15.09 1.20 -8.50
CA THR A 185 -14.24 1.43 -7.34
C THR A 185 -14.89 0.88 -6.06
N THR A 186 -15.33 -0.37 -6.07
CA THR A 186 -15.80 -1.02 -4.86
C THR A 186 -14.63 -1.72 -4.19
N CYS A 187 -14.34 -1.30 -2.96
CA CYS A 187 -13.41 -1.95 -2.03
C CYS A 187 -13.96 -3.33 -1.61
N THR A 188 -14.15 -4.27 -2.54
CA THR A 188 -14.76 -5.58 -2.28
C THR A 188 -13.71 -6.68 -2.35
N TRP A 189 -12.95 -6.87 -1.27
CA TRP A 189 -12.31 -8.16 -1.01
C TRP A 189 -13.31 -9.09 -0.32
N SER A 190 -14.46 -9.34 -0.97
CA SER A 190 -15.36 -10.37 -0.48
C SER A 190 -14.63 -11.72 -0.57
N ALA A 191 -14.31 -12.31 0.59
CA ALA A 191 -13.77 -13.67 0.70
C ALA A 191 -14.70 -14.72 0.06
N SER A 192 -15.94 -14.34 -0.21
CA SER A 192 -16.91 -15.09 -0.99
C SER A 192 -16.98 -14.53 -2.42
N VAL A 193 -16.04 -14.92 -3.30
CA VAL A 193 -16.54 -15.34 -4.62
C VAL A 193 -17.31 -16.61 -4.31
N SER A 194 -18.61 -16.45 -4.07
CA SER A 194 -19.55 -17.55 -3.96
C SER A 194 -19.53 -18.25 -5.32
N ALA A 195 -18.59 -19.18 -5.45
CA ALA A 195 -18.74 -20.23 -6.41
C ALA A 195 -20.05 -20.91 -6.02
N ASN A 196 -21.04 -20.87 -6.92
CA ASN A 196 -22.14 -21.83 -6.93
C ASN A 196 -21.59 -23.24 -7.24
N LEU A 197 -20.59 -23.68 -6.48
CA LEU A 197 -20.08 -25.03 -6.46
C LEU A 197 -20.71 -25.69 -5.21
N PRO A 198 -21.30 -26.88 -5.35
CA PRO A 198 -21.89 -27.58 -4.23
C PRO A 198 -20.84 -27.78 -3.13
N GLU A 199 -21.18 -27.28 -1.95
CA GLU A 199 -20.42 -27.32 -0.72
C GLU A 199 -20.13 -28.78 -0.35
N LEU A 200 -18.89 -29.22 -0.54
CA LEU A 200 -18.35 -30.38 0.14
C LEU A 200 -17.96 -29.91 1.55
N GLU A 201 -18.87 -30.09 2.50
CA GLU A 201 -18.60 -29.86 3.93
C GLU A 201 -17.38 -30.67 4.35
N VAL A 202 -16.25 -29.99 4.61
CA VAL A 202 -15.12 -30.57 5.34
C VAL A 202 -15.24 -30.07 6.78
N PRO A 203 -15.65 -30.92 7.75
CA PRO A 203 -15.76 -30.51 9.13
C PRO A 203 -14.36 -30.19 9.69
N GLY A 204 -14.15 -28.96 10.15
CA GLY A 204 -12.99 -28.62 11.01
C GLY A 204 -12.09 -27.48 10.55
N LEU A 205 -12.34 -26.83 9.42
CA LEU A 205 -11.64 -25.58 9.06
C LEU A 205 -12.57 -24.38 9.30
N ALA A 206 -12.34 -23.65 10.39
CA ALA A 206 -13.02 -22.40 10.65
C ALA A 206 -12.87 -21.45 9.46
N ALA A 207 -13.98 -20.84 9.03
CA ALA A 207 -13.96 -19.80 8.02
C ALA A 207 -13.00 -18.68 8.45
N PRO A 208 -12.20 -18.11 7.53
CA PRO A 208 -11.34 -16.99 7.86
C PRO A 208 -12.22 -15.82 8.30
N SER A 209 -12.13 -15.49 9.60
CA SER A 209 -12.70 -14.27 10.16
C SER A 209 -12.26 -13.09 9.30
N SER A 210 -13.17 -12.18 8.96
CA SER A 210 -12.95 -10.94 8.21
C SER A 210 -12.06 -9.92 8.94
N THR A 211 -11.30 -10.36 9.93
CA THR A 211 -10.30 -9.57 10.66
C THR A 211 -9.05 -9.47 9.79
N CYS A 212 -9.18 -8.79 8.64
CA CYS A 212 -8.05 -8.52 7.75
C CYS A 212 -7.03 -7.59 8.42
N CYS A 213 -7.44 -6.81 9.43
CA CYS A 213 -6.57 -5.92 10.19
C CYS A 213 -6.72 -6.22 11.69
N PRO A 214 -5.62 -6.35 12.44
CA PRO A 214 -5.70 -6.16 13.89
C PRO A 214 -6.18 -4.71 14.14
N ASP A 215 -7.34 -4.56 14.77
CA ASP A 215 -7.83 -3.25 15.21
C ASP A 215 -6.76 -2.58 16.07
N LYS A 216 -6.21 -1.45 15.61
CA LYS A 216 -5.35 -0.60 16.45
C LYS A 216 -6.13 0.11 17.56
N ASP A 217 -7.46 0.12 17.49
CA ASP A 217 -8.29 1.01 18.29
C ASP A 217 -8.70 0.43 19.66
N LYS A 218 -8.17 -0.73 20.08
CA LYS A 218 -8.58 -1.32 21.38
C LYS A 218 -7.71 -1.00 22.59
N ASP A 219 -6.52 -0.43 22.43
CA ASP A 219 -5.58 -0.25 23.55
C ASP A 219 -5.12 1.19 23.82
N THR A 220 -5.67 2.23 23.16
CA THR A 220 -5.20 3.62 23.38
C THR A 220 -6.34 4.63 23.58
N HIS A 221 -7.13 4.44 24.64
CA HIS A 221 -7.92 5.50 25.26
C HIS A 221 -7.53 5.66 26.73
N ASP A 222 -6.27 6.01 26.96
CA ASP A 222 -5.83 6.74 28.16
C ASP A 222 -4.75 7.74 27.73
N VAL A 223 -5.11 8.63 26.79
CA VAL A 223 -4.41 9.91 26.67
C VAL A 223 -4.86 10.75 27.87
N GLN A 224 -4.20 10.54 29.01
CA GLN A 224 -4.13 11.57 30.03
C GLN A 224 -3.58 12.82 29.35
N GLN A 225 -4.41 13.85 29.22
CA GLN A 225 -3.97 15.19 28.93
C GLN A 225 -2.92 15.58 29.98
N SER A 226 -1.65 15.42 29.63
CA SER A 226 -0.55 16.11 30.31
C SER A 226 -0.75 17.58 30.03
N THR A 227 -1.39 18.27 30.97
CA THR A 227 -1.28 19.72 31.06
C THR A 227 0.18 20.03 31.39
N ASP A 228 1.00 20.22 30.36
CA ASP A 228 2.34 20.80 30.51
C ASP A 228 2.18 22.21 31.07
N ARG A 229 2.29 22.31 32.40
CA ARG A 229 2.49 23.57 33.10
C ARG A 229 3.94 23.98 32.88
N PRO A 230 4.24 25.19 32.41
CA PRO A 230 5.61 25.69 32.35
C PRO A 230 6.20 25.69 33.77
N ARG A 231 7.37 25.06 33.92
CA ARG A 231 8.12 25.01 35.17
C ARG A 231 8.80 26.37 35.39
N HIS A 232 8.11 27.27 36.07
CA HIS A 232 8.70 28.51 36.59
C HIS A 232 9.77 28.15 37.62
N THR A 233 10.99 28.61 37.36
CA THR A 233 12.10 28.53 38.32
C THR A 233 12.42 29.96 38.70
N GLN A 234 12.04 30.37 39.91
CA GLN A 234 12.41 31.68 40.45
C GLN A 234 13.90 31.69 40.77
N ASP A 235 14.58 32.75 40.35
CA ASP A 235 15.92 33.05 40.86
C ASP A 235 15.83 33.51 42.33
N GLN A 236 16.96 33.61 43.03
CA GLN A 236 17.01 34.05 44.43
C GLN A 236 16.54 35.50 44.64
N ASN A 237 16.24 36.24 43.56
CA ASN A 237 15.75 37.61 43.59
C ASN A 237 14.28 37.73 43.14
N GLY A 238 13.58 36.63 42.90
CA GLY A 238 12.15 36.61 42.62
C GLY A 238 11.74 37.03 41.20
N HIS A 239 12.67 37.05 40.23
CA HIS A 239 12.34 37.36 38.85
C HIS A 239 12.03 36.09 38.05
N ASP A 240 10.97 36.16 37.22
CA ASP A 240 10.62 35.11 36.28
C ASP A 240 11.53 35.16 35.04
N VAL A 241 12.36 34.13 34.86
CA VAL A 241 13.26 34.01 33.70
C VAL A 241 12.79 32.86 32.82
N VAL A 242 12.34 33.19 31.61
CA VAL A 242 11.97 32.21 30.58
C VAL A 242 13.22 31.85 29.78
N LEU A 243 13.74 30.64 29.97
CA LEU A 243 14.90 30.11 29.26
C LEU A 243 14.46 29.53 27.90
N PHE A 244 14.72 30.27 26.83
CA PHE A 244 14.63 29.75 25.46
C PHE A 244 15.89 28.97 25.12
N GLN A 245 15.78 27.65 24.99
CA GLN A 245 16.82 26.81 24.39
C GLN A 245 16.79 27.00 22.87
N GLY A 246 17.78 27.73 22.34
CA GLY A 246 18.00 27.83 20.90
C GLY A 246 18.63 26.55 20.32
N PRO A 247 18.42 26.27 19.02
CA PRO A 247 19.03 25.12 18.35
C PRO A 247 20.55 25.31 18.23
N GLY A 248 21.30 24.28 18.63
CA GLY A 248 22.76 24.27 18.54
C GLY A 248 23.27 24.25 17.09
N PRO A 249 24.52 24.69 16.86
CA PRO A 249 25.12 24.71 15.53
C PRO A 249 25.43 23.29 15.05
N PHE A 250 25.04 23.01 13.81
CA PHE A 250 25.55 21.91 12.99
C PHE A 250 26.81 22.36 12.25
#